data_AF-A0A8T3MN94-F1
#
_entry.id   AF-A0A8T3MN94-F1
#
_cell.length_a   1.000
_cell.length_b   1.000
_cell.length_c   1.000
_cell.angle_alpha   90.00
_cell.angle_beta   90.00
_cell.angle_gamma   90.00
#
_symmetry.space_group_name_H-M   'P 1'
#
loop_
_entity.id
_entity.type
_entity.pdbx_description
1 polymer ?
#
loop_
_entity_poly.entity_id
_entity_poly.type
_entity_poly.pdbx_seq_one_letter_code
_entity_poly.pdbx_strand_id
1 'polypeptide(L)'
;MLVAAFGSDDEERFTDDDWEHAIGGLHFVLDLDGEILCHASVVERKLEVGGHPLRTGYVEAVATSPGRQGAGFGSLVMADVTAWIHERFELGALGTGRHHFYERLGWLTWVGPSSVRTPDGLRPTPDEDGHILVLPTSSSPTLDRAAPISCDWRPGDGW
;
A
#
# COMPACT_ATOMS: atom_id res chain seq x y z
N MET A 1 17.07 6.44 -3.06
CA MET A 1 15.79 5.77 -3.29
C MET A 1 15.89 4.92 -4.56
N LEU A 2 15.26 3.74 -4.57
CA LEU A 2 15.29 2.76 -5.66
C LEU A 2 14.37 3.16 -6.84
N VAL A 3 14.47 4.39 -7.34
CA VAL A 3 13.61 4.90 -8.44
C VAL A 3 13.70 4.03 -9.69
N ALA A 4 14.88 3.46 -9.97
CA ALA A 4 15.09 2.56 -11.10
C ALA A 4 14.30 1.23 -11.02
N ALA A 5 13.67 0.92 -9.88
CA ALA A 5 12.80 -0.25 -9.73
C ALA A 5 11.39 -0.02 -10.31
N PHE A 6 11.01 1.23 -10.57
CA PHE A 6 9.74 1.61 -11.15
C PHE A 6 9.85 1.75 -12.67
N GLY A 7 8.72 1.68 -13.36
CA GLY A 7 8.69 1.83 -14.81
C GLY A 7 9.09 3.24 -15.25
N SER A 8 9.30 3.42 -16.54
CA SER A 8 9.72 4.70 -17.11
C SER A 8 8.62 5.42 -17.89
N ASP A 9 7.49 4.75 -18.13
CA ASP A 9 6.32 5.34 -18.77
C ASP A 9 5.46 6.10 -17.74
N ASP A 10 4.53 6.93 -18.21
CA ASP A 10 3.77 7.82 -17.34
C ASP A 10 2.86 7.07 -16.34
N GLU A 11 2.54 5.80 -16.60
CA GLU A 11 1.67 4.97 -15.74
C GLU A 11 2.47 4.27 -14.62
N GLU A 12 3.70 3.86 -14.87
CA GLU A 12 4.54 3.14 -13.89
C GLU A 12 5.67 4.00 -13.30
N ARG A 13 5.83 5.26 -13.74
CA ARG A 13 6.91 6.16 -13.29
C ARG A 13 6.66 6.68 -11.88
N PHE A 14 7.68 6.53 -11.03
CA PHE A 14 7.73 7.15 -9.71
C PHE A 14 7.91 8.67 -9.80
N THR A 15 6.93 9.41 -9.29
CA THR A 15 6.80 10.87 -9.34
C THR A 15 7.21 11.55 -8.02
N ASP A 16 7.21 12.88 -8.01
CA ASP A 16 7.42 13.66 -6.78
C ASP A 16 6.27 13.48 -5.78
N ASP A 17 5.03 13.32 -6.27
CA ASP A 17 3.88 13.03 -5.39
C ASP A 17 4.05 11.66 -4.72
N ASP A 18 4.50 10.62 -5.46
CA ASP A 18 4.76 9.29 -4.88
C ASP A 18 5.88 9.32 -3.83
N TRP A 19 6.89 10.18 -4.03
CA TRP A 19 7.91 10.41 -3.02
C TRP A 19 7.32 11.03 -1.76
N GLU A 20 6.48 12.05 -1.90
CA GLU A 20 5.80 12.68 -0.77
C GLU A 20 4.88 11.70 -0.03
N HIS A 21 4.20 10.82 -0.77
CA HIS A 21 3.34 9.77 -0.22
C HIS A 21 4.08 8.77 0.65
N ALA A 22 5.36 8.51 0.36
CA ALA A 22 6.20 7.59 1.12
C ALA A 22 6.74 8.17 2.44
N ILE A 23 6.56 9.47 2.70
CA ILE A 23 7.18 10.18 3.83
C ILE A 23 6.21 10.35 4.99
N GLY A 24 6.76 10.41 6.21
CA GLY A 24 5.99 10.67 7.45
C GLY A 24 5.62 9.40 8.23
N GLY A 25 6.06 8.24 7.73
CA GLY A 25 5.84 6.93 8.32
C GLY A 25 7.13 6.20 8.74
N LEU A 26 7.03 4.87 8.85
CA LEU A 26 8.17 4.00 9.09
C LEU A 26 8.70 3.44 7.76
N HIS A 27 10.02 3.47 7.57
CA HIS A 27 10.68 2.90 6.41
C HIS A 27 11.34 1.57 6.75
N PHE A 28 11.13 0.58 5.90
CA PHE A 28 11.75 -0.74 5.93
C PHE A 28 12.77 -0.79 4.81
N VAL A 29 14.04 -1.01 5.17
CA VAL A 29 15.15 -0.98 4.24
C VAL A 29 15.95 -2.25 4.41
N LEU A 30 16.13 -2.99 3.32
CA LEU A 30 17.09 -4.07 3.25
C LEU A 30 18.39 -3.55 2.64
N ASP A 31 19.41 -3.44 3.49
CA ASP A 31 20.77 -3.10 3.12
C ASP A 31 21.63 -4.36 3.12
N LEU A 32 22.44 -4.52 2.07
CA LEU A 32 23.47 -5.55 2.00
C LEU A 32 24.80 -4.89 1.63
N ASP A 33 25.72 -4.86 2.59
CA ASP A 33 27.06 -4.28 2.44
C ASP A 33 27.06 -2.81 1.95
N GLY A 34 26.08 -2.01 2.40
CA GLY A 34 25.92 -0.61 2.02
C GLY A 34 25.16 -0.38 0.71
N GLU A 35 24.67 -1.45 0.05
CA GLU A 35 23.76 -1.38 -1.08
C GLU A 35 22.31 -1.57 -0.59
N ILE A 36 21.46 -0.56 -0.79
CA ILE A 36 20.01 -0.69 -0.56
C ILE A 36 19.42 -1.58 -1.65
N LEU A 37 18.98 -2.78 -1.29
CA LEU A 37 18.40 -3.74 -2.24
C LEU A 37 16.88 -3.68 -2.29
N CYS A 38 16.23 -3.34 -1.17
CA CYS A 38 14.78 -3.29 -1.10
C CYS A 38 14.30 -2.19 -0.14
N HIS A 39 13.16 -1.59 -0.46
CA HIS A 39 12.50 -0.55 0.32
C HIS A 39 10.99 -0.82 0.38
N ALA A 40 10.37 -0.46 1.50
CA ALA A 40 8.95 -0.19 1.63
C ALA A 40 8.76 0.87 2.71
N SER A 41 7.66 1.60 2.66
CA SER A 41 7.27 2.54 3.73
C SER A 41 5.84 2.24 4.19
N VAL A 42 5.55 2.54 5.46
CA VAL A 42 4.21 2.44 6.03
C VAL A 42 3.84 3.79 6.61
N VAL A 43 2.91 4.49 5.95
CA VAL A 43 2.39 5.79 6.36
C VAL A 43 1.00 5.61 6.93
N GLU A 44 0.70 6.30 8.03
CA GLU A 44 -0.62 6.23 8.64
C GLU A 44 -1.64 7.02 7.82
N ARG A 45 -2.75 6.36 7.46
CA ARG A 45 -3.91 6.97 6.82
C ARG A 45 -5.20 6.55 7.51
N LYS A 46 -6.28 7.27 7.24
CA LYS A 46 -7.62 6.87 7.68
C LYS A 46 -8.40 6.35 6.48
N LEU A 47 -8.74 5.06 6.48
CA LEU A 47 -9.67 4.50 5.50
C LEU A 47 -11.06 4.31 6.14
N GLU A 48 -12.11 4.41 5.33
CA GLU A 48 -13.45 4.01 5.75
C GLU A 48 -13.87 2.77 4.95
N VAL A 49 -14.08 1.66 5.65
CA VAL A 49 -14.38 0.34 5.07
C VAL A 49 -15.75 -0.10 5.56
N GLY A 50 -16.73 -0.22 4.66
CA GLY A 50 -18.09 -0.65 5.04
C GLY A 50 -18.73 0.21 6.14
N GLY A 51 -18.39 1.50 6.21
CA GLY A 51 -18.86 2.43 7.25
C GLY A 51 -18.02 2.45 8.54
N HIS A 52 -16.94 1.66 8.61
CA HIS A 52 -15.99 1.69 9.72
C HIS A 52 -14.79 2.59 9.40
N PRO A 53 -14.57 3.69 10.14
CA PRO A 53 -13.31 4.43 10.06
C PRO A 53 -12.20 3.62 10.75
N LEU A 54 -11.15 3.28 10.01
CA LEU A 54 -10.04 2.46 10.48
C LEU A 54 -8.71 3.23 10.34
N ARG A 55 -7.90 3.15 11.40
CA ARG A 55 -6.50 3.61 11.37
C ARG A 55 -5.67 2.59 10.59
N THR A 56 -5.21 3.01 9.42
CA THR A 56 -4.62 2.13 8.42
C THR A 56 -3.13 2.39 8.26
N GLY A 57 -2.33 1.33 8.26
CA GLY A 57 -0.95 1.37 7.78
C GLY A 57 -0.96 1.24 6.26
N TYR A 58 -0.78 2.37 5.56
CA TYR A 58 -0.76 2.41 4.09
C TYR A 58 0.66 2.14 3.59
N VAL A 59 0.84 1.08 2.80
CA VAL A 59 2.15 0.68 2.31
C VAL A 59 2.47 1.42 1.02
N GLU A 60 3.62 2.08 1.01
CA GLU A 60 4.05 2.96 -0.06
C GLU A 60 5.46 2.62 -0.55
N ALA A 61 5.73 2.96 -1.81
CA ALA A 61 7.05 2.91 -2.44
C ALA A 61 7.78 1.56 -2.28
N VAL A 62 7.07 0.44 -2.44
CA VAL A 62 7.68 -0.89 -2.41
C VAL A 62 8.57 -1.08 -3.64
N ALA A 63 9.86 -1.27 -3.42
CA ALA A 63 10.84 -1.36 -4.49
C ALA A 63 11.89 -2.43 -4.18
N THR A 64 12.29 -3.21 -5.19
CA THR A 64 13.48 -4.08 -5.14
C THR A 64 14.39 -3.74 -6.31
N SER A 65 15.68 -3.58 -6.04
CA SER A 65 16.72 -3.31 -7.06
C SER A 65 16.54 -4.23 -8.27
N PRO A 66 16.45 -3.70 -9.51
CA PRO A 66 16.10 -4.48 -10.71
C PRO A 66 16.92 -5.76 -10.89
N GLY A 67 18.24 -5.68 -10.70
CA GLY A 67 19.15 -6.83 -10.81
C GLY A 67 19.05 -7.85 -9.68
N ARG A 68 18.20 -7.61 -8.67
CA ARG A 68 17.99 -8.45 -7.48
C ARG A 68 16.55 -8.92 -7.33
N GLN A 69 15.68 -8.59 -8.28
CA GLN A 69 14.29 -9.08 -8.28
C GLN A 69 14.25 -10.61 -8.44
N GLY A 70 13.18 -11.25 -7.96
CA GLY A 70 13.02 -12.70 -8.01
C GLY A 70 13.86 -13.50 -7.00
N ALA A 71 14.74 -12.84 -6.22
CA ALA A 71 15.56 -13.49 -5.20
C ALA A 71 14.92 -13.55 -3.79
N GLY A 72 13.68 -13.04 -3.64
CA GLY A 72 12.93 -13.09 -2.38
C GLY A 72 13.11 -11.90 -1.44
N PHE A 73 13.95 -10.91 -1.77
CA PHE A 73 14.18 -9.73 -0.92
C PHE A 73 12.91 -8.92 -0.65
N GLY A 74 12.07 -8.71 -1.67
CA GLY A 74 10.77 -8.05 -1.50
C GLY A 74 9.87 -8.78 -0.51
N SER A 75 9.83 -10.12 -0.56
CA SER A 75 9.05 -10.92 0.39
C SER A 75 9.58 -10.79 1.81
N LEU A 76 10.90 -10.70 1.99
CA LEU A 76 11.53 -10.53 3.29
C LEU A 76 11.14 -9.18 3.91
N VAL A 77 11.28 -8.09 3.15
CA VAL A 77 10.85 -6.76 3.61
C VAL A 77 9.35 -6.70 3.89
N MET A 78 8.52 -7.26 3.00
CA MET A 78 7.08 -7.23 3.19
C MET A 78 6.58 -8.12 4.33
N ALA A 79 7.34 -9.15 4.73
CA ALA A 79 7.04 -9.92 5.94
C ALA A 79 7.18 -9.04 7.20
N ASP A 80 8.25 -8.23 7.27
CA ASP A 80 8.46 -7.28 8.37
C ASP A 80 7.39 -6.16 8.38
N VAL A 81 7.03 -5.65 7.20
CA VAL A 81 5.93 -4.68 7.04
C VAL A 81 4.61 -5.28 7.55
N THR A 82 4.29 -6.50 7.13
CA THR A 82 3.05 -7.20 7.51
C THR A 82 2.98 -7.42 9.03
N ALA A 83 4.08 -7.88 9.64
CA ALA A 83 4.17 -8.06 11.09
C ALA A 83 4.00 -6.73 11.83
N TRP A 84 4.67 -5.68 11.38
CA TRP A 84 4.57 -4.35 11.97
C TRP A 84 3.13 -3.79 11.91
N ILE A 85 2.45 -3.98 10.78
CA ILE A 85 1.07 -3.54 10.60
C ILE A 85 0.13 -4.28 11.55
N HIS A 86 0.25 -5.60 11.65
CA HIS A 86 -0.57 -6.42 12.56
C HIS A 86 -0.50 -5.95 14.02
N GLU A 87 0.65 -5.45 14.46
CA GLU A 87 0.86 -5.01 15.84
C GLU A 87 0.31 -3.60 16.11
N ARG A 88 0.12 -2.76 15.09
CA ARG A 88 -0.03 -1.31 15.28
C ARG A 88 -1.21 -0.67 14.61
N PHE A 89 -1.84 -1.30 13.64
CA PHE A 89 -2.92 -0.70 12.88
C PHE A 89 -4.17 -1.58 12.91
N GLU A 90 -5.31 -0.94 12.69
CA GLU A 90 -6.60 -1.63 12.56
C GLU A 90 -6.74 -2.31 11.20
N LEU A 91 -5.94 -1.86 10.23
CA LEU A 91 -5.92 -2.34 8.85
C LEU A 91 -4.55 -2.05 8.22
N GLY A 92 -4.06 -2.92 7.33
CA GLY A 92 -3.08 -2.54 6.32
C GLY A 92 -3.76 -2.32 4.97
N ALA A 93 -3.27 -1.40 4.15
CA ALA A 93 -3.75 -1.23 2.77
C ALA A 93 -2.62 -0.83 1.81
N LEU A 94 -2.79 -1.15 0.53
CA LEU A 94 -1.90 -0.73 -0.57
C LEU A 94 -2.63 -0.81 -1.92
N GLY A 95 -2.19 -0.01 -2.89
CA GLY A 95 -2.54 -0.16 -4.30
C GLY A 95 -1.49 -0.99 -5.06
N THR A 96 -1.91 -1.94 -5.91
CA THR A 96 -0.99 -2.71 -6.75
C THR A 96 -1.65 -3.47 -7.91
N GLY A 97 -0.93 -3.62 -9.01
CA GLY A 97 -1.20 -4.64 -10.04
C GLY A 97 -0.58 -6.01 -9.75
N ARG A 98 0.21 -6.19 -8.68
CA ARG A 98 1.00 -7.41 -8.40
C ARG A 98 0.41 -8.29 -7.30
N HIS A 99 -0.88 -8.58 -7.37
CA HIS A 99 -1.66 -9.27 -6.33
C HIS A 99 -1.00 -10.51 -5.75
N HIS A 100 -0.62 -11.47 -6.61
CA HIS A 100 -0.08 -12.76 -6.18
C HIS A 100 1.16 -12.64 -5.27
N PHE A 101 1.94 -11.56 -5.40
CA PHE A 101 3.07 -11.32 -4.52
C PHE A 101 2.62 -11.08 -3.08
N TYR A 102 1.63 -10.23 -2.89
CA TYR A 102 1.10 -9.83 -1.58
C TYR A 102 0.14 -10.87 -0.98
N GLU A 103 -0.67 -11.55 -1.81
CA GLU A 103 -1.63 -12.57 -1.35
C GLU A 103 -0.95 -13.71 -0.57
N ARG A 104 0.29 -14.08 -0.96
CA ARG A 104 1.09 -15.09 -0.25
C ARG A 104 1.51 -14.64 1.16
N LEU A 105 1.45 -13.35 1.43
CA LEU A 105 1.76 -12.74 2.73
C LEU A 105 0.49 -12.42 3.53
N GLY A 106 -0.68 -12.89 3.10
CA GLY A 106 -1.95 -12.74 3.82
C GLY A 106 -2.76 -11.51 3.42
N TRP A 107 -2.32 -10.75 2.43
CA TRP A 107 -3.08 -9.62 1.89
C TRP A 107 -4.25 -10.10 1.04
N LEU A 108 -5.35 -9.35 1.06
CA LEU A 108 -6.61 -9.70 0.41
C LEU A 108 -7.02 -8.60 -0.56
N THR A 109 -7.26 -8.97 -1.82
CA THR A 109 -7.82 -8.06 -2.82
C THR A 109 -9.18 -7.51 -2.36
N TRP A 110 -9.36 -6.20 -2.33
CA TRP A 110 -10.66 -5.59 -2.10
C TRP A 110 -11.50 -5.67 -3.38
N VAL A 111 -12.76 -6.09 -3.28
CA VAL A 111 -13.62 -6.31 -4.46
C VAL A 111 -14.81 -5.34 -4.53
N GLY A 112 -15.06 -4.60 -3.45
CA GLY A 112 -16.04 -3.54 -3.43
C GLY A 112 -15.54 -2.25 -4.08
N PRO A 113 -16.45 -1.31 -4.36
CA PRO A 113 -16.11 -0.07 -5.05
C PRO A 113 -15.25 0.85 -4.17
N SER A 114 -14.31 1.54 -4.80
CA SER A 114 -13.39 2.48 -4.17
C SER A 114 -13.78 3.94 -4.44
N SER A 115 -13.39 4.82 -3.53
CA SER A 115 -13.60 6.27 -3.67
C SER A 115 -12.64 7.10 -2.82
N VAL A 116 -12.46 8.37 -3.19
CA VAL A 116 -11.74 9.38 -2.39
C VAL A 116 -12.76 10.27 -1.69
N ARG A 117 -12.56 10.52 -0.39
CA ARG A 117 -13.33 11.51 0.38
C ARG A 117 -12.79 12.91 0.11
N THR A 118 -13.57 13.73 -0.59
CA THR A 118 -13.26 15.14 -0.89
C THR A 118 -14.19 16.08 -0.11
N PRO A 119 -13.88 17.40 -0.03
CA PRO A 119 -14.78 18.38 0.58
C PRO A 119 -16.17 18.43 -0.06
N ASP A 120 -16.29 18.10 -1.34
CA ASP A 120 -17.56 18.07 -2.08
C ASP A 120 -18.30 16.73 -1.97
N GLY A 121 -17.75 15.77 -1.21
CA GLY A 121 -18.28 14.42 -1.03
C GLY A 121 -17.39 13.32 -1.60
N LEU A 122 -17.94 12.11 -1.69
CA LEU A 122 -17.25 10.93 -2.22
C LEU A 122 -17.09 11.03 -3.74
N ARG A 123 -15.86 10.84 -4.23
CA ARG A 123 -15.53 10.73 -5.65
C ARG A 123 -15.14 9.28 -5.96
N PRO A 124 -15.93 8.53 -6.76
CA PRO A 124 -15.58 7.17 -7.14
C PRO A 124 -14.23 7.09 -7.86
N THR A 125 -13.48 6.02 -7.63
CA THR A 125 -12.18 5.73 -8.27
C THR A 125 -12.23 4.37 -8.99
N PRO A 126 -13.08 4.20 -10.03
CA PRO A 126 -13.28 2.90 -10.66
C PRO A 126 -12.02 2.32 -11.32
N ASP A 127 -11.05 3.17 -11.67
CA ASP A 127 -9.75 2.74 -12.21
C ASP A 127 -8.90 2.02 -11.15
N GLU A 128 -9.18 2.24 -9.86
CA GLU A 128 -8.53 1.58 -8.71
C GLU A 128 -9.28 0.33 -8.23
N ASP A 129 -10.48 0.08 -8.76
CA ASP A 129 -11.28 -1.06 -8.35
C ASP A 129 -10.58 -2.37 -8.74
N GLY A 130 -10.33 -3.20 -7.73
CA GLY A 130 -9.54 -4.41 -7.88
C GLY A 130 -8.05 -4.22 -7.63
N HIS A 131 -7.48 -3.01 -7.66
CA HIS A 131 -6.06 -2.78 -7.40
C HIS A 131 -5.72 -2.61 -5.92
N ILE A 132 -6.72 -2.37 -5.07
CA ILE A 132 -6.54 -2.18 -3.63
C ILE A 132 -6.47 -3.55 -2.93
N LEU A 133 -5.42 -3.78 -2.16
CA LEU A 133 -5.29 -4.92 -1.26
C LEU A 133 -5.33 -4.43 0.19
N VAL A 134 -5.96 -5.23 1.06
CA VAL A 134 -6.04 -4.98 2.50
C VAL A 134 -5.44 -6.12 3.31
N LEU A 135 -4.92 -5.80 4.49
CA LEU A 135 -4.44 -6.75 5.48
C LEU A 135 -5.27 -6.57 6.78
N PRO A 136 -6.29 -7.40 7.00
CA PRO A 136 -7.01 -7.39 8.28
C PRO A 136 -6.08 -7.75 9.44
N THR A 137 -6.26 -7.10 10.57
CA THR A 137 -5.53 -7.37 11.82
C THR A 137 -6.48 -7.93 12.87
N SER A 138 -5.94 -8.33 14.04
CA SER A 138 -6.77 -8.78 15.17
C SER A 138 -7.72 -7.71 15.71
N SER A 139 -7.50 -6.45 15.35
CA SER A 139 -8.35 -5.31 15.72
C SER A 139 -9.32 -4.87 14.62
N SER A 140 -9.26 -5.46 13.43
CA SER A 140 -10.24 -5.18 12.39
C SER A 140 -11.65 -5.64 12.81
N PRO A 141 -12.71 -4.88 12.48
CA PRO A 141 -14.06 -5.41 12.54
C PRO A 141 -14.23 -6.54 11.51
N THR A 142 -15.37 -7.23 11.52
CA THR A 142 -15.70 -8.15 10.44
C THR A 142 -15.87 -7.35 9.14
N LEU A 143 -14.97 -7.56 8.19
CA LEU A 143 -14.97 -6.85 6.91
C LEU A 143 -15.69 -7.68 5.83
N ASP A 144 -16.72 -7.09 5.23
CA ASP A 144 -17.27 -7.57 3.96
C ASP A 144 -16.45 -6.99 2.81
N ARG A 145 -15.71 -7.83 2.08
CA ARG A 145 -14.82 -7.42 0.98
C ARG A 145 -15.56 -6.79 -0.20
N ALA A 146 -16.87 -6.98 -0.31
CA ALA A 146 -17.70 -6.34 -1.33
C ALA A 146 -18.26 -4.98 -0.88
N ALA A 147 -18.06 -4.59 0.37
CA ALA A 147 -18.49 -3.29 0.85
C ALA A 147 -17.66 -2.14 0.22
N PRO A 148 -18.19 -0.91 0.18
CA PRO A 148 -17.42 0.24 -0.27
C PRO A 148 -16.19 0.49 0.60
N ILE A 149 -15.11 0.95 -0.03
CA ILE A 149 -13.92 1.45 0.64
C ILE A 149 -13.64 2.89 0.21
N SER A 150 -13.19 3.74 1.14
CA SER A 150 -12.73 5.08 0.78
C SER A 150 -11.48 5.52 1.52
N CYS A 151 -10.65 6.31 0.86
CA CYS A 151 -9.49 6.97 1.44
C CYS A 151 -9.73 8.48 1.63
N ASP A 152 -8.88 9.12 2.41
CA ASP A 152 -8.79 10.58 2.50
C ASP A 152 -8.13 11.16 1.24
N TRP A 153 -8.45 12.42 0.91
CA TRP A 153 -7.82 13.10 -0.22
C TRP A 153 -6.34 13.45 0.06
N ARG A 154 -5.49 13.31 -0.96
CA ARG A 154 -4.12 13.84 -1.03
C ARG A 154 -3.82 14.34 -2.45
N PRO A 155 -2.79 15.18 -2.67
CA PRO A 155 -2.26 15.46 -4.01
C PRO A 155 -1.76 14.19 -4.70
N GLY A 156 -1.77 14.15 -6.03
CA GLY A 156 -1.40 12.95 -6.79
C GLY A 156 -2.47 11.87 -6.73
N ASP A 157 -2.05 10.60 -6.78
CA ASP A 157 -2.93 9.45 -6.60
C ASP A 157 -3.54 9.42 -5.19
N GLY A 158 -4.83 9.13 -5.10
CA GLY A 158 -5.55 8.98 -3.84
C GLY A 158 -5.28 7.64 -3.14
N TRP A 159 -4.92 6.61 -3.88
CA TRP A 159 -4.62 5.25 -3.41
C TRP A 159 -3.14 4.93 -3.61
#